data_AF-A0A3D2UE88-F1
#
_entry.id   AF-A0A3D2UE88-F1
#
_cell.length_a   1.000
_cell.length_b   1.000
_cell.length_c   1.000
_cell.angle_alpha   90.00
_cell.angle_beta   90.00
_cell.angle_gamma   90.00
#
_symmetry.space_group_name_H-M   'P 1'
#
loop_
_entity.id
_entity.type
_entity.pdbx_description
1 polymer ?
#
loop_
_entity_poly.entity_id
_entity_poly.type
_entity_poly.pdbx_seq_one_letter_code
_entity_poly.pdbx_strand_id
1 'polypeptide(L)'
;MPRWFWVFAVVASALFIAACSDGPITGEPFGSDYAVPDDLSDGLGGSHPKSVGMDEAPLAAMVNEIRDGQWPNIHSVLVYRSGQLVLEEYFPGV
;
A
#
# COMPACT_ATOMS: atom_id res chain seq x y z
N MET A 1 -39.80 -12.27 -40.25
CA MET A 1 -39.61 -13.37 -39.27
C MET A 1 -38.88 -14.49 -40.01
N PRO A 2 -37.86 -15.19 -39.46
CA PRO A 2 -37.54 -15.27 -38.04
C PRO A 2 -36.02 -15.36 -37.67
N ARG A 3 -35.73 -15.24 -36.36
CA ARG A 3 -34.78 -16.11 -35.59
C ARG A 3 -33.26 -15.87 -35.53
N TRP A 4 -32.67 -14.78 -36.05
CA TRP A 4 -31.23 -14.52 -35.87
C TRP A 4 -30.92 -13.38 -34.88
N PHE A 5 -31.51 -13.41 -33.68
CA PHE A 5 -31.30 -12.34 -32.68
C PHE A 5 -30.86 -12.81 -31.28
N TRP A 6 -30.52 -14.11 -31.10
CA TRP A 6 -30.31 -14.67 -29.75
C TRP A 6 -28.95 -15.35 -29.50
N VAL A 7 -27.92 -15.15 -30.34
CA VAL A 7 -26.60 -15.74 -30.10
C VAL A 7 -25.54 -14.73 -29.63
N PHE A 8 -25.74 -13.43 -29.83
CA PHE A 8 -24.76 -12.41 -29.42
C PHE A 8 -24.80 -12.01 -27.93
N ALA A 9 -25.78 -12.46 -27.15
CA ALA A 9 -26.04 -11.93 -25.80
C ALA A 9 -25.38 -12.72 -24.65
N VAL A 10 -24.70 -13.84 -24.89
CA VAL A 10 -24.15 -14.68 -23.78
C VAL A 10 -22.63 -14.55 -23.62
N VAL A 11 -21.88 -14.21 -24.68
CA VAL A 11 -20.40 -14.13 -24.60
C VAL A 11 -19.92 -12.85 -23.88
N ALA A 12 -20.76 -11.82 -23.77
CA ALA A 12 -20.40 -10.57 -23.10
C ALA A 12 -20.54 -10.59 -21.56
N SER A 13 -20.98 -11.70 -20.96
CA SER A 13 -21.29 -11.78 -19.52
C SER A 13 -20.28 -12.58 -18.68
N ALA A 14 -19.16 -13.02 -19.25
CA ALA A 14 -18.15 -13.82 -18.54
C ALA A 14 -16.81 -13.11 -18.30
N LEU A 15 -16.74 -11.78 -18.50
CA LEU A 15 -15.49 -11.01 -18.45
C LEU A 15 -15.44 -9.94 -17.35
N PHE A 16 -16.34 -9.99 -16.36
CA PHE A 16 -16.50 -8.92 -15.36
C PHE A 16 -16.40 -9.33 -13.88
N ILE A 17 -15.85 -10.49 -13.54
CA ILE A 17 -15.71 -10.93 -12.13
C ILE A 17 -14.29 -11.40 -11.78
N ALA A 18 -13.25 -10.78 -12.34
CA ALA A 18 -11.87 -11.09 -11.96
C ALA A 18 -10.97 -9.85 -11.88
N ALA A 19 -11.55 -8.69 -11.53
CA ALA A 19 -10.81 -7.44 -11.38
C ALA A 19 -10.72 -6.96 -9.91
N CYS A 20 -10.97 -7.84 -8.94
CA CYS A 20 -10.39 -7.67 -7.61
C CYS A 20 -9.01 -8.32 -7.64
N SER A 21 -8.04 -7.61 -8.21
CA SER A 21 -6.65 -7.91 -7.96
C SER A 21 -6.38 -7.50 -6.52
N ASP A 22 -6.43 -8.44 -5.58
CA ASP A 22 -5.62 -8.35 -4.36
C ASP A 22 -4.16 -8.41 -4.82
N GLY A 23 -3.68 -7.28 -5.35
CA GLY A 23 -2.26 -7.10 -5.56
C GLY A 23 -1.61 -7.33 -4.21
N PRO A 24 -0.54 -8.13 -4.12
CA PRO A 24 0.17 -8.21 -2.87
C PRO A 24 0.52 -6.79 -2.47
N ILE A 25 0.14 -6.37 -1.27
CA ILE A 25 0.76 -5.21 -0.61
C ILE A 25 2.18 -5.66 -0.27
N THR A 26 2.99 -5.90 -1.30
CA THR A 26 4.43 -5.95 -1.17
C THR A 26 4.85 -4.50 -1.06
N GLY A 27 4.66 -3.93 0.13
CA GLY A 27 5.57 -2.87 0.51
C GLY A 27 6.96 -3.49 0.38
N GLU A 28 7.78 -2.93 -0.52
CA GLU A 28 9.16 -3.35 -0.66
C GLU A 28 9.81 -3.40 0.74
N PRO A 29 10.74 -4.33 1.00
CA PRO A 29 11.45 -4.36 2.26
C PRO A 29 12.03 -2.97 2.53
N PHE A 30 11.86 -2.49 3.76
CA PHE A 30 12.35 -1.19 4.20
C PHE A 30 13.89 -1.16 4.13
N GLY A 31 14.41 -0.84 2.95
CA GLY A 31 15.83 -0.85 2.61
C GLY A 31 16.38 0.56 2.48
N SER A 32 17.62 0.67 1.97
CA SER A 32 18.26 1.96 1.67
C SER A 32 17.48 2.83 0.68
N ASP A 33 16.54 2.21 -0.03
CA ASP A 33 15.75 2.80 -1.11
C ASP A 33 14.27 2.95 -0.69
N TYR A 34 14.00 3.15 0.61
CA TYR A 34 12.63 3.39 1.08
C TYR A 34 12.04 4.64 0.40
N ALA A 35 10.83 4.52 -0.11
CA ALA A 35 10.16 5.61 -0.82
C ALA A 35 9.79 6.73 0.16
N VAL A 36 10.02 7.98 -0.25
CA VAL A 36 9.46 9.14 0.45
C VAL A 36 7.93 9.08 0.34
N PRO A 37 7.18 9.34 1.44
CA PRO A 37 5.72 9.39 1.37
C PRO A 37 5.22 10.34 0.28
N ASP A 38 4.16 9.93 -0.42
CA ASP A 38 3.55 10.72 -1.48
C ASP A 38 2.97 12.03 -0.92
N ASP A 39 3.12 13.12 -1.68
CA ASP A 39 2.47 14.39 -1.34
C ASP A 39 1.01 14.35 -1.83
N LEU A 40 0.09 14.18 -0.89
CA LEU A 40 -1.35 14.15 -1.14
C LEU A 40 -1.99 15.55 -1.15
N SER A 41 -1.20 16.63 -1.04
CA SER A 41 -1.67 18.01 -0.91
C SER A 41 -2.62 18.24 0.29
N ASP A 42 -2.42 17.46 1.35
CA ASP A 42 -3.16 17.52 2.62
C ASP A 42 -2.48 18.43 3.67
N GLY A 43 -1.34 19.02 3.32
CA GLY A 43 -0.52 19.87 4.19
C GLY A 43 0.60 19.11 4.92
N LEU A 44 0.78 17.82 4.66
CA LEU A 44 1.87 17.01 5.21
C LEU A 44 2.92 16.75 4.13
N GLY A 45 4.01 17.52 4.16
CA GLY A 45 5.14 17.29 3.25
C GLY A 45 5.89 16.00 3.57
N GLY A 46 6.17 15.18 2.55
CA GLY A 46 6.95 13.95 2.69
C GLY A 46 8.47 14.20 2.68
N SER A 47 9.22 13.46 3.50
CA SER A 47 10.68 13.43 3.40
C SER A 47 11.27 12.06 3.77
N HIS A 48 12.53 11.85 3.42
CA HIS A 48 13.24 10.62 3.77
C HIS A 48 13.66 10.63 5.25
N PRO A 49 13.60 9.52 6.00
CA PRO A 49 14.00 9.49 7.41
C PRO A 49 15.41 10.05 7.69
N LYS A 50 16.40 9.71 6.84
CA LYS A 50 17.77 10.26 6.93
C LYS A 50 17.83 11.79 6.82
N SER A 51 16.97 12.42 6.00
CA SER A 51 17.01 13.88 5.79
C SER A 51 16.65 14.64 7.05
N VAL A 52 15.83 14.04 7.93
CA VAL A 52 15.44 14.58 9.23
C VAL A 52 16.27 14.01 10.38
N GLY A 53 17.39 13.34 10.07
CA GLY A 53 18.33 12.79 11.04
C GLY A 53 17.80 11.57 11.82
N MET A 54 16.93 10.76 11.21
CA MET A 54 16.54 9.45 11.75
C MET A 54 17.41 8.34 11.19
N ASP A 55 17.65 7.31 12.00
CA ASP A 55 18.13 6.02 11.53
C ASP A 55 16.95 5.22 10.96
N GLU A 56 17.15 4.61 9.79
CA GLU A 56 16.14 3.79 9.12
C GLU A 56 16.06 2.39 9.70
N ALA A 57 17.14 1.87 10.29
CA ALA A 57 17.18 0.48 10.73
C ALA A 57 16.09 0.14 11.77
N PRO A 58 15.78 0.99 12.78
CA PRO A 58 14.68 0.75 13.69
C PRO A 58 13.30 0.83 13.04
N LEU A 59 13.12 1.74 12.07
CA LEU A 59 11.86 1.86 11.32
C LEU A 59 11.63 0.61 10.46
N ALA A 60 12.69 0.13 9.81
CA ALA A 60 12.67 -1.10 9.03
C ALA A 60 12.33 -2.32 9.88
N ALA A 61 12.98 -2.46 11.03
CA ALA A 61 12.70 -3.53 11.96
C ALA A 61 11.23 -3.52 12.39
N MET A 62 10.71 -2.37 12.83
CA MET A 62 9.30 -2.22 13.22
C MET A 62 8.34 -2.62 12.08
N VAL A 63 8.53 -2.09 10.87
CA VAL A 63 7.66 -2.40 9.71
C VAL A 63 7.69 -3.90 9.41
N ASN A 64 8.88 -4.52 9.42
CA ASN A 64 9.01 -5.95 9.16
C ASN A 64 8.37 -6.80 10.26
N GLU A 65 8.55 -6.45 11.54
CA GLU A 65 7.91 -7.16 12.66
C GLU A 65 6.37 -7.11 12.58
N ILE A 66 5.81 -5.97 12.15
CA ILE A 66 4.36 -5.84 11.92
C ILE A 66 3.92 -6.72 10.75
N ARG A 67 4.64 -6.67 9.61
CA ARG A 67 4.35 -7.52 8.42
C ARG A 67 4.48 -9.02 8.73
N ASP A 68 5.41 -9.39 9.61
CA ASP A 68 5.64 -10.76 10.06
C ASP A 68 4.57 -11.24 11.07
N GLY A 69 3.61 -10.39 11.44
CA GLY A 69 2.52 -10.73 12.36
C GLY A 69 2.96 -10.85 13.82
N GLN A 70 4.15 -10.33 14.18
CA GLN A 70 4.59 -10.27 15.58
C GLN A 70 3.72 -9.31 16.40
N TRP A 71 3.13 -8.31 15.73
CA TRP A 71 2.27 -7.30 16.30
C TRP A 71 0.90 -7.28 15.60
N PRO A 72 -0.06 -8.13 16.02
CA PRO A 72 -1.34 -8.28 15.33
C PRO A 72 -2.28 -7.08 15.54
N ASN A 73 -3.30 -6.97 14.68
CA ASN A 73 -4.33 -5.90 14.71
C ASN A 73 -3.78 -4.47 14.49
N ILE A 74 -2.63 -4.33 13.83
CA ILE A 74 -2.12 -3.03 13.38
C ILE A 74 -2.56 -2.81 11.93
N HIS A 75 -3.21 -1.68 11.67
CA HIS A 75 -3.71 -1.34 10.33
C HIS A 75 -2.93 -0.22 9.65
N SER A 76 -2.25 0.62 10.41
CA SER A 76 -1.37 1.65 9.87
C SER A 76 -0.35 2.13 10.89
N VAL A 77 0.78 2.63 10.40
CA VAL A 77 1.77 3.36 11.18
C VAL A 77 2.24 4.57 10.38
N LEU A 78 2.17 5.75 11.00
CA LEU A 78 2.66 7.00 10.46
C LEU A 78 3.71 7.59 11.40
N VAL A 79 4.82 8.11 10.85
CA VAL A 79 5.86 8.80 11.63
C VAL A 79 6.08 10.19 11.04
N TYR A 80 5.91 11.19 11.90
CA TYR A 80 6.09 12.60 11.55
C TYR A 80 7.20 13.22 12.41
N ARG A 81 8.18 13.85 11.76
CA ARG A 81 9.33 14.46 12.44
C ARG A 81 9.78 15.71 11.73
N SER A 82 10.14 16.74 12.51
CA SER A 82 10.66 18.01 11.98
C SER A 82 9.76 18.68 10.93
N GLY A 83 8.44 18.50 11.06
CA GLY A 83 7.49 19.06 10.11
C GLY A 83 7.37 18.27 8.80
N GLN A 84 7.82 17.00 8.76
CA GLN A 84 7.77 16.14 7.58
C GLN A 84 7.23 14.76 7.94
N LEU A 85 6.40 14.19 7.06
CA LEU A 85 5.98 12.79 7.11
C LEU A 85 7.12 11.94 6.54
N VAL A 86 7.61 10.98 7.33
CA VAL A 86 8.80 10.19 6.96
C VAL A 86 8.56 8.69 6.89
N LEU A 87 7.41 8.24 7.39
CA LEU A 87 6.92 6.89 7.27
C LEU A 87 5.41 6.96 7.13
N GLU A 88 4.87 6.23 6.16
CA GLU A 88 3.45 5.97 6.05
C GLU A 88 3.25 4.56 5.52
N GLU A 89 2.82 3.66 6.39
CA GLU A 89 2.63 2.25 6.06
C GLU A 89 1.23 1.80 6.47
N TYR A 90 0.62 0.99 5.59
CA TYR A 90 -0.69 0.40 5.80
C TYR A 90 -0.57 -1.12 5.81
N PHE A 91 -1.22 -1.75 6.78
CA PHE A 91 -1.11 -3.18 7.06
C PHE A 91 -2.50 -3.83 7.09
N PRO A 92 -2.61 -5.13 6.76
CA PRO A 92 -3.89 -5.81 6.74
C PRO A 92 -4.51 -6.03 8.13
N GLY A 93 -3.73 -5.89 9.21
CA GLY A 93 -4.17 -6.12 10.59
C GLY A 93 -4.50 -7.58 10.89
N VAL A 94 -3.74 -8.50 10.30
CA VAL A 94 -3.82 -9.94 10.57
C VAL A 94 -3.33 -10.31 11.97
#